data_AF-A0A661DSE9-F1
#
_entry.id   AF-A0A661DSE9-F1
#
_cell.length_a   1.000
_cell.length_b   1.000
_cell.length_c   1.000
_cell.angle_alpha   90.00
_cell.angle_beta   90.00
_cell.angle_gamma   90.00
#
_symmetry.space_group_name_H-M   'P 1'
#
loop_
_entity.id
_entity.type
_entity.pdbx_description
1 polymer ?
#
loop_
_entity_poly.entity_id
_entity_poly.type
_entity_poly.pdbx_seq_one_letter_code
_entity_poly.pdbx_strand_id
1 'polypeptide(L)'
;KSNNTESNNTYWVQQEIESQWASFKAMRKQIKRPVNATAEARIIAKLKRIQADGDDIGEVLDISTENCWKGVFAIKKEQNNGHERRNGQSKATVQTPLDRCNEAIKRMDAETMAEDDGLIW
;
A
#
# COMPACT_ATOMS: atom_id res chain seq x y z
N LYS A 1 -3.14 46.49 20.79
CA LYS A 1 -2.65 46.56 19.39
C LYS A 1 -1.57 45.50 19.27
N SER A 2 -1.92 44.31 18.78
CA SER A 2 -1.04 43.12 18.79
C SER A 2 -0.93 42.59 17.36
N ASN A 3 -0.02 43.17 16.56
CA ASN A 3 0.06 42.89 15.12
C ASN A 3 1.53 42.74 14.64
N ASN A 4 2.41 42.01 15.34
CA ASN A 4 3.80 41.83 14.87
C ASN A 4 4.36 40.39 15.00
N THR A 5 3.71 39.48 15.72
CA THR A 5 4.27 38.13 15.93
C THR A 5 3.86 37.14 14.83
N GLU A 6 2.66 37.30 14.25
CA GLU A 6 2.15 36.40 13.19
C GLU A 6 2.78 36.67 11.82
N SER A 7 3.10 37.94 11.53
CA SER A 7 3.67 38.34 10.25
C SER A 7 5.08 37.78 10.06
N ASN A 8 5.94 37.90 11.07
CA ASN A 8 7.34 37.48 10.94
C ASN A 8 7.48 35.96 10.76
N ASN A 9 6.68 35.15 11.45
CA ASN A 9 6.72 33.69 11.31
C ASN A 9 6.28 33.23 9.90
N THR A 10 5.33 33.96 9.29
CA THR A 10 4.79 33.60 7.98
C THR A 10 5.78 33.89 6.83
N TYR A 11 6.58 34.95 6.93
CA TYR A 11 7.53 35.33 5.86
C TYR A 11 8.72 34.40 5.73
N TRP A 12 9.29 33.91 6.84
CA TRP A 12 10.45 33.01 6.79
C TRP A 12 10.09 31.65 6.19
N VAL A 13 8.88 31.14 6.49
CA VAL A 13 8.37 29.87 5.94
C VAL A 13 8.09 29.97 4.43
N GLN A 14 7.63 31.12 3.93
CA GLN A 14 7.37 31.30 2.50
C GLN A 14 8.65 31.31 1.66
N GLN A 15 9.72 31.95 2.15
CA GLN A 15 11.00 32.01 1.44
C GLN A 15 11.64 30.62 1.30
N GLU A 16 11.52 29.77 2.32
CA GLU A 16 12.06 28.41 2.28
C GLU A 16 11.36 27.56 1.19
N ILE A 17 10.03 27.60 1.13
CA ILE A 17 9.25 26.85 0.12
C ILE A 17 9.59 27.30 -1.31
N GLU A 18 9.80 28.61 -1.53
CA GLU A 18 10.23 29.12 -2.84
C GLU A 18 11.60 28.58 -3.25
N SER A 19 12.54 28.54 -2.31
CA SER A 19 13.88 27.97 -2.49
C SER A 19 13.82 26.46 -2.80
N GLN A 20 13.05 25.70 -2.03
CA GLN A 20 12.85 24.26 -2.24
C GLN A 20 12.19 23.97 -3.60
N TRP A 21 11.21 24.79 -4.02
CA TRP A 21 10.60 24.68 -5.34
C TRP A 21 11.59 24.97 -6.47
N ALA A 22 12.47 25.96 -6.29
CA ALA A 22 13.53 26.26 -7.25
C ALA A 22 14.53 25.08 -7.37
N SER A 23 14.93 24.50 -6.24
CA SER A 23 15.79 23.31 -6.17
C SER A 23 15.16 22.10 -6.88
N PHE A 24 13.87 21.83 -6.64
CA PHE A 24 13.13 20.79 -7.34
C PHE A 24 13.12 21.00 -8.86
N LYS A 25 12.89 22.24 -9.32
CA LYS A 25 12.97 22.58 -10.76
C LYS A 25 14.37 22.43 -11.33
N ALA A 26 15.41 22.80 -10.58
CA ALA A 26 16.81 22.63 -10.99
C ALA A 26 17.16 21.14 -11.16
N MET A 27 16.80 20.31 -10.19
CA MET A 27 16.94 18.85 -10.27
C MET A 27 16.20 18.25 -11.47
N ARG A 28 14.96 18.67 -11.74
CA ARG A 28 14.17 18.22 -12.91
C ARG A 28 14.89 18.51 -14.24
N LYS A 29 15.61 19.64 -14.33
CA LYS A 29 16.48 19.94 -15.48
C LYS A 29 17.67 18.99 -15.56
N GLN A 30 18.33 18.69 -14.43
CA GLN A 30 19.48 17.78 -14.37
C GLN A 30 19.12 16.35 -14.82
N ILE A 31 17.98 15.82 -14.40
CA ILE A 31 17.50 14.49 -14.82
C ILE A 31 16.89 14.47 -16.25
N LYS A 32 17.05 15.56 -17.01
CA LYS A 32 16.54 15.73 -18.38
C LYS A 32 15.02 15.53 -18.49
N ARG A 33 14.28 15.99 -17.48
CA ARG A 33 12.80 15.97 -17.45
C ARG A 33 12.29 17.32 -16.93
N PRO A 34 12.44 18.42 -17.69
CA PRO A 34 11.97 19.73 -17.25
C PRO A 34 10.46 19.74 -17.00
N VAL A 35 10.02 20.60 -16.09
CA VAL A 35 8.59 20.81 -15.79
C VAL A 35 7.99 21.69 -16.88
N ASN A 36 6.94 21.21 -17.55
CA ASN A 36 6.10 22.01 -18.45
C ASN A 36 5.06 22.79 -17.61
N ALA A 37 4.53 23.91 -18.10
CA ALA A 37 3.51 24.72 -17.43
C ALA A 37 2.28 23.89 -16.98
N THR A 38 1.78 22.99 -17.82
CA THR A 38 0.67 22.09 -17.43
C THR A 38 1.08 21.10 -16.33
N ALA A 39 2.33 20.64 -16.35
CA ALA A 39 2.85 19.74 -15.31
C ALA A 39 3.06 20.49 -13.99
N GLU A 40 3.52 21.74 -14.04
CA GLU A 40 3.62 22.62 -12.88
C GLU A 40 2.26 22.81 -12.21
N ALA A 41 1.23 23.17 -12.97
CA ALA A 41 -0.13 23.29 -12.43
C ALA A 41 -0.63 21.99 -11.76
N ARG A 42 -0.33 20.82 -12.34
CA ARG A 42 -0.68 19.52 -11.76
C ARG A 42 0.09 19.21 -10.49
N ILE A 43 1.39 19.54 -10.44
CA ILE A 43 2.21 19.34 -9.25
C ILE A 43 1.73 20.25 -8.12
N ILE A 44 1.45 21.53 -8.40
CA ILE A 44 0.88 22.47 -7.43
C ILE A 44 -0.46 21.97 -6.91
N ALA A 45 -1.35 21.50 -7.78
CA ALA A 45 -2.62 20.92 -7.36
C ALA A 45 -2.43 19.68 -6.45
N LYS A 46 -1.41 18.87 -6.70
CA LYS A 46 -1.08 17.71 -5.86
C LYS A 46 -0.51 18.14 -4.51
N LEU A 47 0.37 19.14 -4.47
CA LEU A 47 0.89 19.72 -3.23
C LEU A 47 -0.23 20.28 -2.35
N LYS A 48 -1.21 20.98 -2.94
CA LYS A 48 -2.38 21.47 -2.20
C LYS A 48 -3.19 20.34 -1.55
N ARG A 49 -3.31 19.19 -2.22
CA ARG A 49 -3.99 18.02 -1.66
C ARG A 49 -3.20 17.42 -0.50
N ILE A 50 -1.90 17.24 -0.69
CA ILE A 50 -0.99 16.72 0.34
C ILE A 50 -0.97 17.64 1.57
N GLN A 51 -0.97 18.95 1.38
CA GLN A 51 -1.10 19.93 2.46
C GLN A 51 -2.45 19.83 3.17
N ALA A 52 -3.55 19.63 2.44
CA ALA A 52 -4.87 19.42 3.02
C ALA A 52 -4.95 18.13 3.85
N ASP A 53 -4.16 17.12 3.49
CA ASP A 53 -4.00 15.87 4.25
C ASP A 53 -3.08 16.03 5.49
N GLY A 54 -2.58 17.26 5.73
CA GLY A 54 -1.81 17.65 6.90
C GLY A 54 -0.30 17.41 6.82
N ASP A 55 0.24 17.17 5.62
CA ASP A 55 1.68 17.03 5.41
C ASP A 55 2.34 18.39 5.12
N ASP A 56 3.61 18.53 5.52
CA ASP A 56 4.40 19.73 5.23
C ASP A 56 4.85 19.75 3.76
N ILE A 57 4.60 20.87 3.07
CA ILE A 57 4.94 21.02 1.64
C ILE A 57 6.45 21.03 1.44
N GLY A 58 7.19 21.70 2.33
CA GLY A 58 8.63 21.86 2.20
C GLY A 58 9.34 20.52 2.33
N GLU A 59 9.00 19.74 3.36
CA GLU A 59 9.56 18.40 3.56
C GLU A 59 9.27 17.47 2.37
N VAL A 60 8.06 17.54 1.80
CA VAL A 60 7.70 16.76 0.59
C VAL A 60 8.56 17.15 -0.61
N LEU A 61 8.87 18.44 -0.78
CA LEU A 61 9.73 18.92 -1.86
C LEU A 61 11.19 18.50 -1.67
N ASP A 62 11.69 18.53 -0.44
CA ASP A 62 13.04 18.09 -0.12
C ASP A 62 13.22 16.60 -0.37
N ILE A 63 12.32 15.75 0.16
CA ILE A 63 12.34 14.30 -0.09
C ILE A 63 12.27 14.02 -1.59
N SER A 64 11.43 14.73 -2.33
CA SER A 64 11.31 14.57 -3.78
C SER A 64 12.60 14.96 -4.51
N THR A 65 13.31 15.97 -4.00
CA THR A 65 14.57 16.46 -4.55
C THR A 65 15.73 15.51 -4.25
N GLU A 66 15.85 15.07 -2.99
CA GLU A 66 16.86 14.10 -2.54
C GLU A 66 16.75 12.78 -3.30
N ASN A 67 15.53 12.27 -3.48
CA ASN A 67 15.30 11.00 -4.16
C ASN A 67 15.23 11.10 -5.70
N CYS A 68 15.47 12.28 -6.28
CA CYS A 68 15.39 12.50 -7.72
C CYS A 68 14.04 12.13 -8.34
N TRP A 69 12.94 12.33 -7.60
CA TRP A 69 11.61 11.97 -8.04
C TRP A 69 11.05 12.95 -9.07
N LYS A 70 10.29 12.42 -10.03
CA LYS A 70 9.65 13.24 -11.08
C LYS A 70 8.42 14.00 -10.59
N GLY A 71 7.88 13.64 -9.43
CA GLY A 71 6.68 14.22 -8.85
C GLY A 71 6.72 14.15 -7.33
N VAL A 72 5.73 14.78 -6.73
CA VAL A 72 5.59 14.92 -5.27
C VAL A 72 4.67 13.85 -4.70
N PHE A 73 4.96 13.34 -3.52
CA PHE A 73 4.19 12.28 -2.85
C PHE A 73 4.04 12.60 -1.37
N ALA A 74 2.93 12.15 -0.78
CA ALA A 74 2.70 12.27 0.66
C ALA A 74 3.80 11.53 1.43
N ILE A 75 4.14 12.05 2.60
CA ILE A 75 5.12 11.41 3.48
C ILE A 75 4.46 10.15 4.02
N LYS A 76 5.19 9.03 3.95
CA LYS A 76 4.67 7.74 4.39
C LYS A 76 4.44 7.79 5.89
N LYS A 77 3.22 8.11 6.31
CA LYS A 77 2.73 7.82 7.65
C LYS A 77 2.74 6.30 7.78
N GLU A 78 3.23 5.76 8.90
CA GLU A 78 3.14 4.34 9.20
C GLU A 78 1.67 3.95 9.33
N GLN A 79 1.02 3.76 8.19
CA GLN A 79 -0.28 3.12 8.11
C GLN A 79 0.02 1.65 8.28
N ASN A 80 -0.37 1.12 9.43
CA ASN A 80 -0.33 -0.28 9.79
C ASN A 80 -1.36 -1.06 8.93
N ASN A 81 -1.21 -0.99 7.60
CA ASN A 81 -1.98 -1.75 6.64
C ASN A 81 -1.36 -3.15 6.60
N GLY A 82 -1.79 -3.98 7.54
CA GLY A 82 -1.55 -5.42 7.56
C GLY A 82 -2.09 -6.05 6.28
N HIS A 83 -1.27 -6.07 5.24
CA HIS A 83 -1.45 -7.02 4.14
C HIS A 83 -1.02 -8.39 4.68
N GLU A 84 -1.94 -9.03 5.39
CA GLU A 84 -1.83 -10.44 5.69
C GLU A 84 -1.72 -11.18 4.35
N ARG A 85 -0.52 -11.68 4.08
CA ARG A 85 -0.25 -12.57 2.95
C ARG A 85 -1.16 -13.77 3.16
N ARG A 86 -2.32 -13.81 2.50
CA ARG A 86 -3.12 -15.03 2.36
C ARG A 86 -2.27 -16.04 1.60
N ASN A 87 -1.43 -16.75 2.34
CA ASN A 87 -0.77 -17.95 1.86
C ASN A 87 -1.88 -18.95 1.59
N GLY A 88 -2.25 -19.08 0.32
CA GLY A 88 -3.26 -20.02 -0.15
C GLY A 88 -2.80 -21.45 0.11
N GLN A 89 -2.97 -21.93 1.35
CA GLN A 89 -3.14 -23.34 1.63
C GLN A 89 -4.54 -23.73 1.19
N SER A 90 -4.78 -23.71 -0.12
CA SER A 90 -5.78 -24.61 -0.69
C SER A 90 -5.25 -26.03 -0.44
N LYS A 91 -5.82 -26.70 0.57
CA LYS A 91 -5.73 -28.15 0.72
C LYS A 91 -6.37 -28.78 -0.50
N ALA A 92 -5.63 -28.85 -1.60
CA ALA A 92 -5.87 -29.85 -2.61
C ALA A 92 -5.47 -31.17 -1.95
N THR A 93 -6.45 -31.87 -1.37
CA THR A 93 -6.30 -33.27 -1.01
C THR A 93 -6.04 -34.01 -2.31
N VAL A 94 -4.77 -34.10 -2.72
CA VAL A 94 -4.34 -35.10 -3.68
C VAL A 94 -4.44 -36.41 -2.92
N GLN A 95 -5.55 -37.11 -3.08
CA GLN A 95 -5.76 -38.44 -2.51
C GLN A 95 -4.58 -39.30 -2.97
N THR A 96 -3.68 -39.65 -2.05
CA THR A 96 -2.55 -40.50 -2.41
C THR A 96 -3.09 -41.89 -2.77
N PRO A 97 -2.41 -42.68 -3.62
CA PRO A 97 -2.83 -44.07 -3.89
C PRO A 97 -3.03 -44.89 -2.61
N LEU A 98 -2.33 -44.54 -1.53
CA LEU A 98 -2.43 -45.16 -0.22
C LEU A 98 -3.76 -44.84 0.49
N ASP A 99 -4.29 -43.62 0.33
CA ASP A 99 -5.57 -43.21 0.91
C ASP A 99 -6.78 -43.95 0.29
N ARG A 100 -6.63 -44.49 -0.93
CA ARG A 100 -7.67 -45.27 -1.60
C ARG A 100 -7.88 -46.66 -1.00
N CYS A 101 -6.83 -47.27 -0.45
CA CYS A 101 -6.90 -48.64 0.10
C CYS A 101 -7.52 -48.67 1.51
N ASN A 102 -7.31 -47.63 2.31
CA ASN A 102 -7.79 -47.57 3.70
C ASN A 102 -9.33 -47.47 3.80
N GLU A 103 -9.99 -46.94 2.77
CA GLU A 103 -11.45 -46.85 2.73
C GLU A 103 -12.11 -48.18 2.31
N ALA A 104 -11.39 -49.07 1.62
CA ALA A 104 -11.90 -50.38 1.22
C ALA A 104 -11.98 -51.36 2.40
N ILE A 105 -11.00 -51.31 3.32
CA ILE A 105 -10.99 -52.13 4.54
C ILE A 105 -12.22 -51.84 5.42
N LYS A 106 -12.64 -50.57 5.52
CA LYS A 106 -13.84 -50.17 6.29
C LYS A 106 -15.17 -50.68 5.73
N ARG A 107 -15.23 -51.07 4.45
CA ARG A 107 -16.48 -51.52 3.81
C ARG A 107 -16.72 -53.02 3.97
N MET A 108 -15.67 -53.82 4.16
CA MET A 108 -15.80 -55.29 4.30
C MET A 108 -16.32 -55.73 5.68
N ASP A 109 -16.07 -54.96 6.74
CA ASP A 109 -16.52 -55.31 8.10
C ASP A 109 -18.03 -55.03 8.34
N ALA A 110 -18.68 -54.25 7.47
CA ALA A 110 -20.09 -53.87 7.64
C ALA A 110 -21.08 -54.86 7.00
N GLU A 111 -20.61 -55.74 6.11
CA GLU A 111 -21.47 -56.57 5.25
C GLU A 111 -21.58 -58.03 5.76
N THR A 112 -20.84 -58.41 6.80
CA THR A 112 -20.83 -59.78 7.37
C THR A 112 -21.63 -59.94 8.68
N MET A 113 -22.49 -58.97 9.05
CA MET A 113 -23.27 -59.02 10.29
C MET A 113 -24.81 -58.95 10.07
N ALA A 114 -25.30 -59.16 8.85
CA ALA A 114 -26.73 -59.03 8.53
C ALA A 114 -27.36 -60.31 7.93
N GLU A 115 -27.03 -61.49 8.47
CA GLU A 115 -27.76 -62.73 8.19
C GLU A 115 -28.02 -63.49 9.50
N ASP A 116 -28.85 -62.93 10.39
CA ASP A 116 -29.46 -63.72 11.46
C ASP A 116 -30.81 -63.12 11.91
N ASP A 117 -31.81 -63.16 11.04
CA ASP A 117 -33.21 -62.93 11.41
C ASP A 117 -34.21 -63.50 10.41
N GLY A 118 -34.68 -64.71 10.73
CA GLY A 118 -36.12 -64.90 10.99
C GLY A 118 -37.06 -65.14 9.80
N LEU A 119 -37.46 -66.41 9.67
CA LEU A 119 -38.80 -66.92 9.30
C LEU A 119 -39.81 -65.93 8.66
N ILE A 120 -40.24 -66.24 7.44
CA ILE A 120 -41.57 -65.87 6.94
C ILE A 120 -42.17 -67.08 6.19
N TRP A 121 -43.46 -67.35 6.44
CA TRP A 121 -44.22 -68.61 6.33
C TRP A 121 -44.24 -69.32 4.97
#